data_AF-A0A928SG65-F1
#
_entry.id   AF-A0A928SG65-F1
#
_cell.length_a   1.000
_cell.length_b   1.000
_cell.length_c   1.000
_cell.angle_alpha   90.00
_cell.angle_beta   90.00
_cell.angle_gamma   90.00
#
_symmetry.space_group_name_H-M   'P 1'
#
loop_
_entity.id
_entity.type
_entity.pdbx_description
1 polymer ?
#
loop_
_entity_poly.entity_id
_entity_poly.type
_entity_poly.pdbx_seq_one_letter_code
_entity_poly.pdbx_strand_id
1 'polypeptide(L)'
;MLALAITPGGFSVSQLAQQVQGLLGWPESQYQPRHAAYDLKNCAAKLGHKIGSARRYQVETSALKIMAALLTLREKVIKPVLASVTKPKSEPNPQPQTDLDLQYGKVQTEMRALLLILGVAV
;
A
#
# COMPACT_ATOMS: atom_id res chain seq x y z
N MET A 1 -8.53 2.39 -2.66
CA MET A 1 -8.39 2.02 -4.09
C MET A 1 -8.54 0.52 -4.31
N LEU A 2 -7.69 -0.36 -3.73
CA LEU A 2 -7.80 -1.82 -3.96
C LEU A 2 -9.21 -2.38 -3.74
N ALA A 3 -9.87 -2.02 -2.62
CA ALA A 3 -11.22 -2.48 -2.32
C ALA A 3 -12.27 -2.06 -3.37
N LEU A 4 -12.09 -0.89 -4.00
CA LEU A 4 -12.98 -0.36 -5.04
C LEU A 4 -12.59 -0.81 -6.45
N ALA A 5 -11.40 -1.37 -6.63
CA ALA A 5 -10.93 -1.85 -7.92
C ALA A 5 -11.67 -3.11 -8.38
N ILE A 6 -12.26 -3.85 -7.45
CA ILE A 6 -13.03 -5.07 -7.69
C ILE A 6 -14.48 -4.72 -8.12
N THR A 7 -14.89 -3.45 -8.00
CA THR A 7 -16.24 -3.02 -8.37
C THR A 7 -16.44 -3.09 -9.89
N PRO A 8 -17.37 -3.94 -10.39
CA PRO A 8 -17.65 -4.03 -11.81
C PRO A 8 -18.19 -2.68 -12.31
N GLY A 9 -17.62 -2.18 -13.42
CA GLY A 9 -17.97 -0.87 -13.98
C GLY A 9 -17.33 0.33 -13.27
N GLY A 10 -16.32 0.11 -12.41
CA GLY A 10 -15.56 1.17 -11.74
C GLY A 10 -16.27 1.77 -10.52
N PHE A 11 -15.76 2.88 -10.01
CA PHE A 11 -16.29 3.56 -8.81
C PHE A 11 -16.45 5.07 -9.03
N SER A 12 -17.32 5.69 -8.25
CA SER A 12 -17.52 7.14 -8.24
C SER A 12 -16.64 7.83 -7.20
N VAL A 13 -16.49 9.15 -7.34
CA VAL A 13 -15.72 9.99 -6.41
C VAL A 13 -16.28 9.94 -4.99
N SER A 14 -17.61 9.93 -4.83
CA SER A 14 -18.27 9.84 -3.52
C SER A 14 -18.01 8.49 -2.85
N GLN A 15 -18.06 7.39 -3.60
CA GLN A 15 -17.70 6.06 -3.10
C GLN A 15 -16.24 5.99 -2.66
N LEU A 16 -15.34 6.66 -3.38
CA LEU A 16 -13.94 6.78 -2.95
C LEU A 16 -13.83 7.55 -1.63
N ALA A 17 -14.50 8.70 -1.50
CA ALA A 17 -14.48 9.48 -0.28
C ALA A 17 -14.99 8.70 0.92
N GLN A 18 -16.14 8.02 0.78
CA GLN A 18 -16.72 7.18 1.83
C GLN A 18 -15.78 6.03 2.23
N GLN A 19 -15.12 5.38 1.26
CA GLN A 19 -14.18 4.31 1.54
C GLN A 19 -12.94 4.82 2.32
N VAL A 20 -12.42 6.00 1.96
CA VAL A 20 -11.26 6.60 2.65
C VAL A 20 -11.65 7.00 4.08
N GLN A 21 -12.81 7.64 4.25
CA GLN A 21 -13.37 7.97 5.56
C GLN A 21 -13.50 6.73 6.44
N GLY A 22 -14.14 5.67 5.93
CA GLY A 22 -14.33 4.42 6.68
C GLY A 22 -13.01 3.71 7.02
N LEU A 23 -12.03 3.72 6.12
CA LEU A 23 -10.73 3.09 6.35
C LEU A 23 -9.90 3.84 7.41
N LEU A 24 -10.00 5.17 7.45
CA LEU A 24 -9.22 6.03 8.34
C LEU A 24 -9.97 6.44 9.60
N GLY A 25 -11.25 6.06 9.73
CA GLY A 25 -12.13 6.50 10.81
C GLY A 25 -12.37 8.01 10.82
N TRP A 26 -12.31 8.66 9.66
CA TRP A 26 -12.43 10.10 9.53
C TRP A 26 -13.88 10.54 9.31
N PRO A 27 -14.33 11.65 9.92
CA PRO A 27 -15.63 12.23 9.66
C PRO A 27 -15.71 12.79 8.23
N GLU A 28 -16.94 12.90 7.71
CA GLU A 28 -17.20 13.38 6.35
C GLU A 28 -16.64 14.80 6.11
N SER A 29 -16.68 15.66 7.14
CA SER A 29 -16.13 17.02 7.09
C SER A 29 -14.63 17.06 6.80
N GLN A 30 -13.89 16.02 7.20
CA GLN A 30 -12.44 15.94 7.04
C GLN A 30 -12.03 15.48 5.63
N TYR A 31 -12.83 14.65 4.96
CA TYR A 31 -12.50 14.14 3.63
C TYR A 31 -13.70 14.09 2.68
N GLN A 32 -14.02 15.22 2.07
CA GLN A 32 -15.18 15.37 1.19
C GLN A 32 -14.94 14.83 -0.24
N PRO A 33 -16.00 14.58 -1.02
CA PRO A 33 -15.89 14.14 -2.42
C PRO A 33 -15.01 15.05 -3.30
N ARG A 34 -14.94 16.36 -3.03
CA ARG A 34 -14.02 17.26 -3.77
C ARG A 34 -12.53 16.94 -3.54
N HIS A 35 -12.16 16.48 -2.35
CA HIS A 35 -10.80 16.04 -2.04
C HIS A 35 -10.50 14.74 -2.80
N ALA A 36 -11.45 13.78 -2.80
CA ALA A 36 -11.33 12.57 -3.59
C ALA A 36 -11.24 12.83 -5.12
N ALA A 37 -11.96 13.82 -5.64
CA ALA A 37 -11.84 14.23 -7.04
C ALA A 37 -10.44 14.80 -7.35
N TYR A 38 -9.92 15.61 -6.44
CA TYR A 38 -8.59 16.20 -6.57
C TYR A 38 -7.49 15.13 -6.51
N ASP A 39 -7.57 14.22 -5.54
CA ASP A 39 -6.64 13.11 -5.40
C ASP A 39 -6.73 12.17 -6.60
N LEU A 40 -7.93 11.90 -7.11
CA LEU A 40 -8.08 11.18 -8.37
C LEU A 40 -7.42 11.95 -9.52
N LYS A 41 -7.58 13.26 -9.67
CA LYS A 41 -6.88 14.00 -10.73
C LYS A 41 -5.36 13.87 -10.62
N ASN A 42 -4.82 13.88 -9.41
CA ASN A 42 -3.39 13.81 -9.16
C ASN A 42 -2.83 12.38 -9.30
N CYS A 43 -3.58 11.37 -8.88
CA CYS A 43 -3.18 9.97 -8.87
C CYS A 43 -3.63 9.18 -10.12
N ALA A 44 -4.74 9.57 -10.79
CA ALA A 44 -5.31 8.86 -11.95
C ALA A 44 -4.34 8.80 -13.12
N ALA A 45 -3.55 9.85 -13.35
CA ALA A 45 -2.53 9.84 -14.40
C ALA A 45 -1.53 8.66 -14.28
N LYS A 46 -1.46 8.01 -13.11
CA LYS A 46 -0.60 6.84 -12.86
C LYS A 46 -1.36 5.59 -12.42
N LEU A 47 -2.61 5.71 -11.95
CA LEU A 47 -3.31 4.63 -11.25
C LEU A 47 -4.66 4.21 -11.88
N GLY A 48 -5.25 4.99 -12.79
CA GLY A 48 -6.54 4.62 -13.39
C GLY A 48 -7.13 5.68 -14.30
N HIS A 49 -8.15 5.32 -15.06
CA HIS A 49 -8.77 6.23 -16.04
C HIS A 49 -10.28 6.37 -15.81
N LYS A 50 -10.83 7.47 -16.31
CA LYS A 50 -12.28 7.70 -16.32
C LYS A 50 -12.91 6.83 -17.41
N ILE A 51 -14.02 6.16 -17.10
CA ILE A 51 -14.76 5.33 -18.05
C ILE A 51 -15.80 6.18 -18.79
N GLY A 52 -15.55 6.45 -20.07
CA GLY A 52 -16.50 7.12 -20.96
C GLY A 52 -16.98 8.51 -20.48
N SER A 53 -18.24 8.83 -20.76
CA SER A 53 -18.87 10.09 -20.32
C SER A 53 -19.27 10.07 -18.84
N ALA A 54 -19.44 8.88 -18.26
CA ALA A 54 -19.86 8.70 -16.88
C ALA A 54 -18.79 9.17 -15.88
N ARG A 55 -19.20 9.71 -14.72
CA ARG A 55 -18.30 10.10 -13.61
C ARG A 55 -17.79 8.87 -12.84
N ARG A 56 -17.34 7.83 -13.55
CA ARG A 56 -16.83 6.58 -13.00
C ARG A 56 -15.37 6.37 -13.37
N TYR A 57 -14.61 5.79 -12.46
CA TYR A 57 -13.17 5.55 -12.59
C TYR A 57 -12.88 4.06 -12.48
N GLN A 58 -11.94 3.58 -13.30
CA GLN A 58 -11.41 2.23 -13.25
C GLN A 58 -9.92 2.27 -12.95
N VAL A 59 -9.49 1.38 -12.06
CA VAL A 59 -8.07 1.22 -11.74
C VAL A 59 -7.43 0.37 -12.83
N GLU A 60 -6.27 0.79 -13.32
CA GLU A 60 -5.53 -0.01 -14.29
C GLU A 60 -4.94 -1.26 -13.61
N THR A 61 -4.90 -2.39 -14.32
CA THR A 61 -4.34 -3.63 -13.78
C THR A 61 -2.86 -3.49 -13.40
N SER A 62 -2.08 -2.68 -14.12
CA SER A 62 -0.68 -2.37 -13.78
C SER A 62 -0.59 -1.63 -12.44
N ALA A 63 -1.44 -0.63 -12.22
CA ALA A 63 -1.54 0.11 -10.99
C ALA A 63 -1.94 -0.77 -9.79
N LEU A 64 -2.82 -1.76 -10.00
CA LEU A 64 -3.14 -2.75 -8.97
C LEU A 64 -1.94 -3.58 -8.57
N LYS A 65 -1.14 -4.04 -9.54
CA LYS A 65 0.10 -4.79 -9.26
C LYS A 65 1.10 -3.94 -8.47
N ILE A 66 1.27 -2.67 -8.84
CA ILE A 66 2.15 -1.74 -8.12
C ILE A 66 1.68 -1.53 -6.68
N MET A 67 0.38 -1.27 -6.48
CA MET A 67 -0.17 -1.10 -5.13
C MET A 67 -0.03 -2.36 -4.28
N ALA A 68 -0.28 -3.55 -4.86
CA ALA A 68 -0.10 -4.83 -4.18
C ALA A 68 1.38 -5.10 -3.83
N ALA A 69 2.30 -4.77 -4.74
CA ALA A 69 3.73 -4.89 -4.50
C ALA A 69 4.20 -3.94 -3.38
N LEU A 70 3.77 -2.68 -3.41
CA LEU A 70 4.09 -1.69 -2.38
C LEU A 70 3.59 -2.13 -1.00
N LEU A 71 2.34 -2.59 -0.93
CA LEU A 71 1.77 -3.09 0.32
C LEU A 71 2.54 -4.31 0.85
N THR A 72 2.84 -5.26 -0.04
CA THR A 72 3.61 -6.45 0.31
C THR A 72 5.00 -6.07 0.84
N LEU A 73 5.72 -5.19 0.15
CA LEU A 73 7.04 -4.70 0.59
C LEU A 73 6.96 -3.98 1.94
N ARG A 74 5.93 -3.14 2.15
CA ARG A 74 5.73 -2.45 3.43
C ARG A 74 5.56 -3.45 4.57
N GLU A 75 4.65 -4.41 4.42
CA GLU A 75 4.28 -5.34 5.49
C GLU A 75 5.34 -6.43 5.72
N LYS A 76 5.95 -6.93 4.64
CA LYS A 76 6.87 -8.08 4.70
C LYS A 76 8.34 -7.69 4.73
N VAL A 77 8.71 -6.45 4.41
CA VAL A 77 10.12 -6.02 4.40
C VAL A 77 10.33 -4.81 5.31
N ILE A 78 9.65 -3.69 5.04
CA ILE A 78 9.91 -2.43 5.74
C ILE A 78 9.58 -2.53 7.23
N LYS A 79 8.36 -2.96 7.58
CA LYS A 79 7.95 -3.08 9.00
C LYS A 79 8.87 -4.01 9.81
N PRO A 80 9.19 -5.24 9.36
CA PRO A 80 10.12 -6.11 10.07
C PRO A 80 11.52 -5.52 10.24
N VAL A 81 12.06 -4.88 9.19
CA VAL A 81 13.40 -4.25 9.26
C VAL A 81 13.41 -3.12 10.28
N LEU A 82 12.43 -2.21 10.24
CA LEU A 82 12.35 -1.11 11.21
C LEU A 82 12.11 -1.61 12.65
N ALA A 83 11.32 -2.67 12.84
CA ALA A 83 11.16 -3.29 14.15
C ALA A 83 12.51 -3.83 14.67
N SER A 84 13.32 -4.42 13.79
CA SER A 84 14.65 -4.96 14.12
C SER A 84 15.71 -3.90 14.40
N VAL A 85 15.51 -2.65 13.94
CA VAL A 85 16.36 -1.51 14.32
C VAL A 85 16.20 -1.19 15.81
N THR A 86 14.97 -1.25 16.31
CA THR A 86 14.67 -0.88 17.71
C THR A 86 14.89 -2.03 18.70
N LYS A 87 14.90 -3.29 18.22
CA LYS A 87 15.05 -4.49 19.06
C LYS A 87 15.89 -5.54 18.34
N PRO A 88 16.93 -6.10 18.97
CA PRO A 88 17.66 -7.22 18.39
C PRO A 88 16.70 -8.38 18.12
N LYS A 89 16.83 -8.99 16.94
CA LYS A 89 15.93 -10.04 16.44
C LYS A 89 15.87 -11.19 17.45
N SER A 90 14.69 -11.38 18.06
CA SER A 90 14.39 -12.57 18.86
C SER A 90 14.46 -13.82 17.99
N GLU A 91 14.77 -14.94 18.64
CA GLU A 91 15.12 -16.26 18.08
C GLU A 91 14.36 -16.71 16.82
N PRO A 92 14.96 -17.58 15.99
CA PRO A 92 14.31 -18.10 14.78
C PRO A 92 12.94 -18.69 15.12
N ASN A 93 11.89 -18.23 14.43
CA ASN A 93 10.57 -18.84 14.51
C ASN A 93 10.69 -20.31 14.05
N PRO A 94 10.34 -21.32 14.87
CA PRO A 94 10.54 -22.73 14.56
C PRO A 94 9.60 -23.29 13.47
N GLN A 95 8.79 -22.44 12.83
CA GLN A 95 7.90 -22.86 11.76
C GLN A 95 8.65 -23.06 10.43
N PRO A 96 8.26 -24.07 9.63
CA PRO A 96 8.84 -24.29 8.31
C PRO A 96 8.62 -23.06 7.43
N GLN A 97 9.72 -22.46 6.97
CA GLN A 97 9.69 -21.28 6.12
C GLN A 97 9.41 -21.69 4.68
N THR A 98 8.50 -20.99 4.02
CA THR A 98 8.29 -21.17 2.58
C THR A 98 9.46 -20.55 1.81
N ASP A 99 9.66 -20.97 0.55
CA ASP A 99 10.66 -20.34 -0.33
C ASP A 99 10.47 -18.82 -0.44
N LEU A 100 9.22 -18.37 -0.39
CA LEU A 100 8.87 -16.95 -0.39
C LEU A 100 9.34 -16.23 0.89
N ASP A 101 9.19 -16.86 2.05
CA ASP A 101 9.66 -16.31 3.33
C ASP A 101 11.18 -16.20 3.38
N LEU A 102 11.89 -17.17 2.80
CA LEU A 102 13.35 -17.12 2.66
C LEU A 102 13.79 -15.93 1.80
N GLN A 103 13.09 -15.65 0.69
CA GLN A 103 13.40 -14.49 -0.16
C GLN A 103 13.14 -13.17 0.58
N TYR A 104 12.03 -13.05 1.32
CA TYR A 104 11.80 -11.87 2.16
C TYR A 104 12.89 -11.71 3.22
N GLY A 105 13.33 -12.80 3.86
CA GLY A 105 14.41 -12.78 4.85
C GLY A 105 15.73 -12.26 4.29
N LYS A 106 16.08 -12.62 3.05
CA LYS A 106 17.26 -12.09 2.34
C LYS A 106 17.16 -10.59 2.14
N VAL A 107 16.05 -10.11 1.58
CA VAL A 107 15.84 -8.66 1.33
C VAL A 107 15.87 -7.86 2.64
N GLN A 108 15.24 -8.38 3.71
CA GLN A 108 15.28 -7.74 5.03
C GLN A 108 16.72 -7.61 5.57
N THR A 109 17.52 -8.66 5.39
CA THR A 109 18.91 -8.70 5.88
C THR A 109 19.78 -7.66 5.16
N GLU A 110 19.71 -7.61 3.83
CA GLU A 110 20.43 -6.62 3.03
C GLU A 110 19.99 -5.19 3.35
N MET A 111 18.68 -4.96 3.50
CA MET A 111 18.18 -3.62 3.84
C MET A 111 18.61 -3.18 5.24
N ARG A 112 18.70 -4.11 6.21
CA ARG A 112 19.26 -3.82 7.53
C ARG A 112 20.75 -3.49 7.45
N ALA A 113 21.53 -4.21 6.64
CA ALA A 113 22.94 -3.91 6.43
C ALA A 113 23.13 -2.50 5.86
N LEU A 114 22.29 -2.08 4.90
CA LEU A 114 22.28 -0.72 4.39
C LEU A 114 21.96 0.32 5.47
N LEU A 115 20.98 0.05 6.35
CA LEU A 115 20.66 0.96 7.46
C LEU A 115 21.76 1.07 8.51
N LEU A 116 22.53 -0.01 8.74
CA LEU A 116 23.73 0.02 9.59
C LEU A 116 24.81 0.90 8.97
N ILE A 117 25.06 0.77 7.66
CA ILE A 117 26.03 1.62 6.94
C ILE A 117 25.63 3.09 6.99
N LEU A 118 24.33 3.38 6.89
CA LEU A 118 23.80 4.75 7.00
C LEU A 118 23.78 5.29 8.44
N GLY A 119 24.12 4.48 9.46
CA GLY A 119 24.08 4.89 10.87
C GLY A 119 22.66 5.07 11.43
N VAL A 120 21.65 4.52 10.75
CA VAL A 120 20.24 4.59 11.18
C VAL A 120 19.89 3.43 12.12
N ALA A 121 20.55 2.29 11.94
CA ALA A 121 20.43 1.12 12.81
C ALA A 121 21.66 0.99 13.71
N VAL A 122 21.47 0.40 14.90
CA VAL A 122 22.52 0.10 15.89
C VAL A 122 22.63 -1.41 16.08
#